data_AF-A0A5C7QSN0-F1
#
_entry.id   AF-A0A5C7QSN0-F1
#
_cell.length_a   1.000
_cell.length_b   1.000
_cell.length_c   1.000
_cell.angle_alpha   90.00
_cell.angle_beta   90.00
_cell.angle_gamma   90.00
#
_symmetry.space_group_name_H-M   'P 1'
#
loop_
_entity.id
_entity.type
_entity.pdbx_description
1 polymer ?
#
loop_
_entity_poly.entity_id
_entity_poly.type
_entity_poly.pdbx_seq_one_letter_code
_entity_poly.pdbx_strand_id
1 'polypeptide(L)'
;MNYISTRGDQTPRGFSEILLEGLAPDGGLYLPTHYPKVDAATLARWRGLSYAELAFEILSLYITDIPAADLKRLVTLTYTEQVFGTREITPLKKLEEGLYLEALSNGPTLAFKDMAMQLLGALFEYELARRGRTLNILGATSGDTGSAAEYAMRGKKGVKVFMLSPHGRMSPFQQAQMFSLQDANIHNIAVEGVFDDCQDIVKAVSNDLEFKRRWKIGTVNSINWARLLAQVVYYFAGWFQATKSNEERVSFAVPSGNFGNICAGHVARMMGLPIHRLVLATNENNVLDEFFRTGTYRVRGGAETYETSSPSMDISKASNFERFVFDLVGRDAATLRRLFVDELSTRGAVMLDDAAMQPVR
;
A
#
# COMPACT_ATOMS: atom_id res chain seq x y z
N MET A 1 9.93 3.09 -17.46
CA MET A 1 9.51 3.86 -16.26
C MET A 1 10.62 3.78 -15.24
N ASN A 2 11.06 4.93 -14.72
CA ASN A 2 12.03 5.01 -13.62
C ASN A 2 11.36 5.54 -12.36
N TYR A 3 11.94 5.19 -11.22
CA TYR A 3 11.48 5.56 -9.89
C TYR A 3 12.54 6.39 -9.17
N ILE A 4 12.08 7.38 -8.41
CA ILE A 4 12.90 8.31 -7.63
C ILE A 4 12.51 8.22 -6.15
N SER A 5 13.45 8.54 -5.27
CA SER A 5 13.17 8.70 -3.84
C SER A 5 12.52 10.05 -3.56
N THR A 6 11.56 10.06 -2.63
CA THR A 6 10.97 11.27 -2.07
C THR A 6 12.00 12.16 -1.34
N ARG A 7 13.17 11.62 -0.95
CA ARG A 7 14.21 12.34 -0.17
C ARG A 7 15.48 12.68 -0.95
N GLY A 8 15.48 12.45 -2.26
CA GLY A 8 16.47 13.02 -3.17
C GLY A 8 17.53 12.06 -3.68
N ASP A 9 17.49 10.77 -3.33
CA ASP A 9 18.25 9.76 -4.08
C ASP A 9 17.80 9.75 -5.55
N GLN A 10 18.73 10.16 -6.42
CA GLN A 10 18.50 10.28 -7.86
C GLN A 10 18.97 9.04 -8.64
N THR A 11 19.37 7.97 -7.95
CA THR A 11 19.80 6.74 -8.63
C THR A 11 18.62 6.20 -9.43
N PRO A 12 18.70 6.10 -10.77
CA PRO A 12 17.58 5.60 -11.55
C PRO A 12 17.30 4.13 -11.19
N ARG A 13 16.10 3.84 -10.68
CA ARG A 13 15.67 2.48 -10.36
C ARG A 13 14.52 2.05 -11.26
N GLY A 14 14.60 0.82 -11.78
CA GLY A 14 13.48 0.14 -12.43
C GLY A 14 12.46 -0.37 -11.40
N PHE A 15 11.28 -0.80 -11.87
CA PHE A 15 10.23 -1.32 -10.98
C PHE A 15 10.71 -2.57 -10.23
N SER A 16 11.33 -3.51 -10.93
CA SER A 16 11.81 -4.76 -10.35
C SER A 16 12.88 -4.56 -9.27
N GLU A 17 13.63 -3.45 -9.31
CA GLU A 17 14.59 -3.11 -8.25
C GLU A 17 13.88 -2.58 -7.01
N ILE A 18 13.03 -1.57 -7.16
CA ILE A 18 12.31 -0.98 -6.03
C ILE A 18 11.32 -1.96 -5.39
N LEU A 19 10.83 -2.94 -6.16
CA LEU A 19 9.99 -4.03 -5.68
C LEU A 19 10.67 -4.79 -4.55
N LEU A 20 11.95 -5.14 -4.73
CA LEU A 20 12.72 -5.93 -3.76
C LEU A 20 13.37 -5.07 -2.67
N GLU A 21 13.72 -3.81 -2.95
CA GLU A 21 14.32 -2.90 -1.96
C GLU A 21 13.28 -2.36 -0.95
N GLY A 22 12.09 -2.01 -1.43
CA GLY A 22 11.01 -1.44 -0.62
C GLY A 22 11.22 0.04 -0.24
N LEU A 23 12.32 0.35 0.46
CA LEU A 23 12.72 1.70 0.87
C LEU A 23 13.95 2.16 0.08
N ALA A 24 14.04 3.44 -0.26
CA ALA A 24 15.22 3.99 -0.90
C ALA A 24 16.43 4.07 0.07
N PRO A 25 17.67 4.10 -0.44
CA PRO A 25 18.88 4.15 0.40
C PRO A 25 18.95 5.36 1.35
N ASP A 26 18.34 6.48 0.97
CA ASP A 26 18.24 7.72 1.77
C ASP A 26 17.09 7.70 2.80
N GLY A 27 16.41 6.56 2.94
CA GLY A 27 15.27 6.38 3.83
C GLY A 27 13.96 6.98 3.30
N GLY A 28 13.93 7.48 2.06
CA GLY A 28 12.73 7.96 1.39
C GLY A 28 11.91 6.84 0.74
N LEU A 29 10.74 7.20 0.25
CA LEU A 29 9.81 6.31 -0.44
C LEU A 29 9.94 6.45 -1.95
N TYR A 30 9.85 5.33 -2.68
CA TYR A 30 9.85 5.38 -4.13
C TYR A 30 8.53 5.91 -4.71
N LEU A 31 8.63 6.76 -5.73
CA LEU A 31 7.55 7.23 -6.60
C LEU A 31 8.01 7.23 -8.07
N PRO A 32 7.09 7.07 -9.04
CA PRO A 32 7.45 7.15 -10.44
C PRO A 32 7.84 8.60 -10.80
N THR A 33 8.83 8.73 -11.69
CA THR A 33 9.30 10.04 -12.20
C THR A 33 8.17 10.94 -12.70
N HIS A 34 7.09 10.36 -13.23
CA HIS A 34 5.84 11.02 -13.58
C HIS A 34 4.66 10.04 -13.46
N TYR A 35 3.43 10.55 -13.35
CA TYR A 35 2.23 9.72 -13.48
C TYR A 35 1.82 9.62 -14.95
N PRO A 36 1.79 8.41 -15.55
CA PRO A 36 1.25 8.18 -16.88
C PRO A 36 -0.16 8.76 -17.02
N LYS A 37 -0.45 9.41 -18.14
CA LYS A 37 -1.77 10.00 -18.42
C LYS A 37 -2.63 9.03 -19.20
N VAL A 38 -3.89 8.90 -18.79
CA VAL A 38 -4.93 8.09 -19.42
C VAL A 38 -5.95 9.06 -20.01
N ASP A 39 -6.06 9.08 -21.33
CA ASP A 39 -6.99 9.96 -22.04
C ASP A 39 -8.41 9.38 -22.12
N ALA A 40 -9.36 10.19 -22.59
CA ALA A 40 -10.76 9.80 -22.72
C ALA A 40 -10.97 8.58 -23.65
N ALA A 41 -10.18 8.48 -24.71
CA ALA A 41 -10.23 7.35 -25.64
C ALA A 41 -9.78 6.05 -24.96
N THR A 42 -8.73 6.11 -24.15
CA THR A 42 -8.23 4.97 -23.37
C THR A 42 -9.23 4.56 -22.29
N LEU A 43 -9.81 5.52 -21.56
CA LEU A 43 -10.89 5.24 -20.60
C LEU A 43 -12.08 4.54 -21.28
N ALA A 44 -12.45 4.96 -22.50
CA ALA A 44 -13.54 4.34 -23.25
C ALA A 44 -13.23 2.88 -23.62
N ARG A 45 -11.99 2.59 -24.03
CA ARG A 45 -11.54 1.20 -24.29
C ARG A 45 -11.54 0.35 -23.03
N TRP A 46 -11.18 0.93 -21.87
CA TRP A 46 -11.04 0.19 -20.62
C TRP A 46 -12.36 -0.13 -19.91
N ARG A 47 -13.46 0.57 -20.22
CA ARG A 47 -14.77 0.41 -19.54
C ARG A 47 -15.37 -1.01 -19.61
N GLY A 48 -14.98 -1.83 -20.58
CA GLY A 48 -15.47 -3.20 -20.74
C GLY A 48 -14.50 -4.29 -20.28
N LEU A 49 -13.33 -3.93 -19.75
CA LEU A 49 -12.31 -4.90 -19.35
C LEU A 49 -12.69 -5.62 -18.05
N SER A 50 -12.32 -6.90 -17.95
CA SER A 50 -12.30 -7.59 -16.67
C SER A 50 -11.28 -6.94 -15.71
N TYR A 51 -11.41 -7.19 -14.41
CA TYR A 51 -10.49 -6.62 -13.42
C TYR A 51 -9.02 -6.97 -13.71
N ALA A 52 -8.74 -8.21 -14.11
CA ALA A 52 -7.37 -8.65 -14.44
C ALA A 52 -6.82 -7.96 -15.71
N GLU A 53 -7.66 -7.73 -16.73
CA GLU A 53 -7.27 -7.00 -17.93
C GLU A 53 -7.04 -5.52 -17.62
N LEU A 54 -7.91 -4.89 -16.84
CA LEU A 54 -7.73 -3.52 -16.37
C LEU A 54 -6.45 -3.38 -15.52
N ALA A 55 -6.18 -4.34 -14.64
CA ALA A 55 -4.95 -4.39 -13.88
C ALA A 55 -3.73 -4.48 -14.82
N PHE A 56 -3.76 -5.35 -15.82
CA PHE A 56 -2.68 -5.44 -16.82
C PHE A 56 -2.42 -4.10 -17.50
N GLU A 57 -3.47 -3.43 -18.00
CA GLU A 57 -3.35 -2.15 -18.70
C GLU A 57 -2.75 -1.06 -17.80
N ILE A 58 -3.28 -0.88 -16.59
CA ILE A 58 -2.80 0.12 -15.64
C ILE A 58 -1.36 -0.17 -15.20
N LEU A 59 -1.07 -1.42 -14.81
CA LEU A 59 0.24 -1.80 -14.28
C LEU A 59 1.32 -1.72 -15.35
N SER A 60 1.01 -2.01 -16.62
CA SER A 60 1.97 -1.93 -17.74
C SER A 60 2.51 -0.51 -17.97
N LEU A 61 1.76 0.52 -17.57
CA LEU A 61 2.23 1.92 -17.64
C LEU A 61 3.37 2.21 -16.64
N TYR A 62 3.46 1.43 -15.57
CA TYR A 62 4.41 1.62 -14.47
C TYR A 62 5.51 0.54 -14.43
N ILE A 63 5.20 -0.67 -14.92
CA ILE A 63 6.06 -1.84 -14.90
C ILE A 63 6.56 -2.10 -16.31
N THR A 64 7.66 -1.44 -16.69
CA THR A 64 8.22 -1.52 -18.06
C THR A 64 9.39 -2.50 -18.19
N ASP A 65 9.81 -3.12 -17.10
CA ASP A 65 10.96 -4.04 -17.01
C ASP A 65 10.55 -5.51 -16.75
N ILE A 66 9.25 -5.79 -16.66
CA ILE A 66 8.67 -7.14 -16.75
C ILE A 66 8.04 -7.31 -18.14
N PRO A 67 8.35 -8.39 -18.90
CA PRO A 67 7.72 -8.64 -20.19
C PRO A 67 6.18 -8.64 -20.10
N ALA A 68 5.51 -8.02 -21.06
CA ALA A 68 4.05 -7.86 -21.03
C ALA A 68 3.29 -9.20 -20.91
N ALA A 69 3.76 -10.25 -21.58
CA ALA A 69 3.17 -11.59 -21.49
C ALA A 69 3.26 -12.17 -20.05
N ASP A 70 4.37 -11.92 -19.37
CA ASP A 70 4.57 -12.35 -17.98
C ASP A 70 3.68 -11.54 -17.03
N LEU A 71 3.65 -10.21 -17.16
CA LEU A 71 2.81 -9.37 -16.32
C LEU A 71 1.33 -9.73 -16.49
N LYS A 72 0.86 -9.92 -17.74
CA LYS A 72 -0.50 -10.37 -18.03
C LYS A 72 -0.81 -11.69 -17.34
N ARG A 73 0.09 -12.67 -17.45
CA ARG A 73 -0.06 -13.97 -16.78
C ARG A 73 -0.14 -13.81 -15.25
N LEU A 74 0.70 -12.97 -14.65
CA LEU A 74 0.72 -12.74 -13.20
C LEU A 74 -0.61 -12.15 -12.71
N VAL A 75 -1.14 -11.12 -13.37
CA VAL A 75 -2.41 -10.50 -12.94
C VAL A 75 -3.60 -11.42 -13.17
N THR A 76 -3.62 -12.19 -14.26
CA THR A 76 -4.68 -13.18 -14.55
C THR A 76 -4.70 -14.30 -13.52
N LEU A 77 -3.53 -14.77 -13.05
CA LEU A 77 -3.46 -15.78 -11.98
C LEU A 77 -3.79 -15.21 -10.60
N THR A 78 -3.58 -13.91 -10.40
CA THR A 78 -3.80 -13.25 -9.11
C THR A 78 -5.29 -12.96 -8.89
N TYR A 79 -5.92 -12.26 -9.83
CA TYR A 79 -7.26 -11.72 -9.67
C TYR A 79 -8.30 -12.66 -10.29
N THR A 80 -8.66 -13.71 -9.54
CA THR A 80 -9.62 -14.73 -9.97
C THR A 80 -10.83 -14.80 -9.06
N GLU A 81 -11.96 -15.26 -9.61
CA GLU A 81 -13.18 -15.56 -8.85
C GLU A 81 -12.92 -16.55 -7.71
N GLN A 82 -11.99 -17.50 -7.88
CA GLN A 82 -11.67 -18.46 -6.82
C GLN A 82 -10.92 -17.84 -5.64
N VAL A 83 -10.10 -16.81 -5.87
CA VAL A 83 -9.34 -16.12 -4.82
C VAL A 83 -10.18 -15.04 -4.13
N PHE A 84 -11.03 -14.35 -4.91
CA PHE A 84 -11.79 -13.17 -4.45
C PHE A 84 -13.30 -13.39 -4.38
N GLY A 85 -13.80 -14.61 -4.60
CA GLY A 85 -15.21 -14.99 -4.47
C GLY A 85 -16.18 -14.43 -5.52
N THR A 86 -15.72 -13.62 -6.47
CA THR A 86 -16.53 -12.95 -7.50
C THR A 86 -15.68 -12.63 -8.73
N ARG A 87 -16.27 -12.61 -9.92
CA ARG A 87 -15.58 -12.24 -11.18
C ARG A 87 -15.25 -10.76 -11.28
N GLU A 88 -16.05 -9.92 -10.64
CA GLU A 88 -15.83 -8.48 -10.54
C GLU A 88 -14.61 -8.15 -9.68
N ILE A 89 -14.20 -9.08 -8.80
CA ILE A 89 -13.13 -8.96 -7.78
C ILE A 89 -13.45 -7.91 -6.71
N THR A 90 -13.87 -6.71 -7.13
CA THR A 90 -14.22 -5.54 -6.31
C THR A 90 -15.61 -5.01 -6.69
N PRO A 91 -16.69 -5.77 -6.45
CA PRO A 91 -18.03 -5.36 -6.86
C PRO A 91 -18.52 -4.15 -6.07
N LEU A 92 -19.29 -3.28 -6.71
CA LEU A 92 -20.06 -2.24 -6.03
C LEU A 92 -21.38 -2.78 -5.50
N LYS A 93 -21.59 -2.65 -4.19
CA LYS A 93 -22.88 -2.86 -3.54
C LYS A 93 -23.59 -1.53 -3.38
N LYS A 94 -24.71 -1.34 -4.07
CA LYS A 94 -25.58 -0.19 -3.87
C LYS A 94 -26.18 -0.23 -2.44
N LEU A 95 -26.00 0.84 -1.69
CA LEU A 95 -26.64 1.02 -0.37
C LEU A 95 -27.91 1.85 -0.53
N GLU A 96 -27.82 2.96 -1.26
CA GLU A 96 -28.92 3.83 -1.66
C GLU A 96 -28.56 4.55 -2.96
N GLU A 97 -29.43 5.43 -3.47
CA GLU A 97 -29.13 6.19 -4.69
C GLU A 97 -27.92 7.11 -4.46
N GLY A 98 -26.90 6.99 -5.32
CA GLY A 98 -25.67 7.79 -5.20
C GLY A 98 -24.70 7.33 -4.11
N LEU A 99 -25.00 6.27 -3.35
CA LEU A 99 -24.11 5.72 -2.32
C LEU A 99 -23.87 4.22 -2.52
N TYR A 100 -22.60 3.87 -2.70
CA TYR A 100 -22.16 2.52 -3.00
C TYR A 100 -21.02 2.13 -2.05
N LEU A 101 -20.99 0.87 -1.67
CA LEU A 101 -19.87 0.23 -0.99
C LEU A 101 -19.06 -0.55 -2.02
N GLU A 102 -17.80 -0.19 -2.20
CA GLU A 102 -16.86 -0.99 -3.00
C GLU A 102 -16.31 -2.14 -2.14
N ALA A 103 -16.67 -3.37 -2.48
CA ALA A 103 -16.31 -4.54 -1.69
C ALA A 103 -14.86 -4.97 -1.99
N LEU A 104 -13.91 -4.44 -1.21
CA LEU A 104 -12.48 -4.78 -1.32
C LEU A 104 -12.06 -5.97 -0.44
N SER A 105 -12.97 -6.50 0.39
CA SER A 105 -12.68 -7.48 1.44
C SER A 105 -13.18 -8.89 1.09
N ASN A 106 -13.17 -9.26 -0.19
CA ASN A 106 -13.60 -10.60 -0.64
C ASN A 106 -12.44 -11.58 -0.84
N GLY A 107 -11.21 -11.11 -0.67
CA GLY A 107 -10.00 -11.91 -0.79
C GLY A 107 -9.84 -12.95 0.34
N PRO A 108 -8.76 -13.73 0.31
CA PRO A 108 -8.56 -14.88 1.18
C PRO A 108 -8.50 -14.54 2.68
N THR A 109 -8.26 -13.28 3.03
CA THR A 109 -8.16 -12.85 4.43
C THR A 109 -9.29 -11.92 4.86
N LEU A 110 -10.25 -11.67 3.96
CA LEU A 110 -11.40 -10.79 4.16
C LEU A 110 -11.01 -9.34 4.48
N ALA A 111 -9.91 -8.86 3.87
CA ALA A 111 -9.44 -7.49 4.03
C ALA A 111 -8.91 -6.92 2.71
N PHE A 112 -9.09 -5.60 2.51
CA PHE A 112 -8.62 -4.90 1.30
C PHE A 112 -7.12 -5.06 1.00
N LYS A 113 -6.32 -5.44 2.01
CA LYS A 113 -4.87 -5.68 1.87
C LYS A 113 -4.60 -6.82 0.88
N ASP A 114 -5.54 -7.76 0.73
CA ASP A 114 -5.44 -8.87 -0.22
C ASP A 114 -5.27 -8.39 -1.67
N MET A 115 -5.95 -7.30 -2.05
CA MET A 115 -5.88 -6.72 -3.40
C MET A 115 -4.45 -6.42 -3.84
N ALA A 116 -3.63 -5.95 -2.90
CA ALA A 116 -2.23 -5.63 -3.13
C ALA A 116 -1.31 -6.82 -2.84
N MET A 117 -1.54 -7.53 -1.73
CA MET A 117 -0.62 -8.56 -1.27
C MET A 117 -0.58 -9.76 -2.21
N GLN A 118 -1.72 -10.21 -2.73
CA GLN A 118 -1.76 -11.35 -3.65
C GLN A 118 -0.89 -11.10 -4.90
N LEU A 119 -0.99 -9.91 -5.50
CA LEU A 119 -0.15 -9.52 -6.63
C LEU A 119 1.33 -9.39 -6.22
N LEU A 120 1.59 -8.80 -5.05
CA LEU A 120 2.96 -8.65 -4.54
C LEU A 120 3.65 -10.00 -4.37
N GLY A 121 2.94 -11.02 -3.85
CA GLY A 121 3.47 -12.37 -3.72
C GLY A 121 3.82 -13.01 -5.06
N ALA A 122 2.98 -12.82 -6.08
CA ALA A 122 3.25 -13.29 -7.44
C ALA A 122 4.46 -12.56 -8.08
N LEU A 123 4.57 -11.25 -7.89
CA LEU A 123 5.70 -10.44 -8.38
C LEU A 123 7.01 -10.80 -7.70
N PHE A 124 7.00 -11.02 -6.38
CA PHE A 124 8.18 -11.44 -5.62
C PHE A 124 8.69 -12.80 -6.09
N GLU A 125 7.81 -13.81 -6.18
CA GLU A 125 8.18 -15.13 -6.67
C GLU A 125 8.78 -15.07 -8.08
N TYR A 126 8.14 -14.32 -8.98
CA TYR A 126 8.64 -14.12 -10.34
C TYR A 126 10.05 -13.50 -10.36
N GLU A 127 10.23 -12.37 -9.67
CA GLU A 127 11.47 -11.61 -9.73
C GLU A 127 12.62 -12.31 -9.00
N LEU A 128 12.34 -12.99 -7.88
CA LEU A 128 13.32 -13.80 -7.16
C LEU A 128 13.77 -14.99 -7.98
N ALA A 129 12.84 -15.68 -8.65
CA ALA A 129 13.17 -16.79 -9.56
C ALA A 129 14.05 -16.31 -10.72
N ARG A 130 13.69 -15.18 -11.36
CA ARG A 130 14.45 -14.59 -12.47
C ARG A 130 15.88 -14.23 -12.08
N ARG A 131 16.10 -13.80 -10.83
CA ARG A 131 17.44 -13.45 -10.31
C ARG A 131 18.18 -14.61 -9.64
N GLY A 132 17.57 -15.79 -9.48
CA GLY A 132 18.14 -16.88 -8.69
C GLY A 132 18.37 -16.50 -7.21
N ARG A 133 17.49 -15.66 -6.65
CA ARG A 133 17.61 -15.13 -5.28
C ARG A 133 16.52 -15.66 -4.36
N THR A 134 16.72 -15.46 -3.07
CA THR A 134 15.73 -15.75 -2.03
C THR A 134 15.56 -14.54 -1.12
N LEU A 135 14.40 -14.43 -0.48
CA LEU A 135 14.01 -13.36 0.43
C LEU A 135 13.41 -13.95 1.70
N ASN A 136 13.90 -13.50 2.85
CA ASN A 136 13.29 -13.80 4.14
C ASN A 136 12.55 -12.53 4.60
N ILE A 137 11.23 -12.55 4.52
CA ILE A 137 10.38 -11.45 4.96
C ILE A 137 10.27 -11.50 6.47
N LEU A 138 10.61 -10.40 7.14
CA LEU A 138 10.37 -10.20 8.56
C LEU A 138 9.32 -9.10 8.75
N GLY A 139 8.30 -9.35 9.56
CA GLY A 139 7.24 -8.38 9.83
C GLY A 139 6.66 -8.53 11.23
N ALA A 140 5.97 -7.49 11.68
CA ALA A 140 5.17 -7.50 12.89
C ALA A 140 3.71 -7.19 12.53
N THR A 141 2.77 -7.81 13.22
CA THR A 141 1.33 -7.59 13.01
C THR A 141 0.55 -7.57 14.33
N SER A 142 -0.55 -6.82 14.34
CA SER A 142 -1.62 -6.90 15.33
C SER A 142 -2.80 -7.78 14.87
N GLY A 143 -2.76 -8.30 13.64
CA GLY A 143 -3.87 -9.01 13.01
C GLY A 143 -3.79 -9.02 11.48
N ASP A 144 -4.68 -8.23 10.87
CA ASP A 144 -4.99 -8.22 9.42
C ASP A 144 -3.79 -8.20 8.47
N THR A 145 -2.75 -7.41 8.79
CA THR A 145 -1.61 -7.24 7.88
C THR A 145 -0.80 -8.54 7.76
N GLY A 146 -0.67 -9.27 8.87
CA GLY A 146 0.01 -10.56 8.92
C GLY A 146 -0.72 -11.60 8.10
N SER A 147 -2.04 -11.75 8.30
CA SER A 147 -2.88 -12.64 7.49
C SER A 147 -2.67 -12.38 6.00
N ALA A 148 -2.85 -11.13 5.54
CA ALA A 148 -2.76 -10.81 4.12
C ALA A 148 -1.36 -11.09 3.54
N ALA A 149 -0.30 -10.84 4.31
CA ALA A 149 1.07 -11.14 3.90
C ALA A 149 1.32 -12.66 3.80
N GLU A 150 0.89 -13.43 4.81
CA GLU A 150 1.10 -14.87 4.84
C GLU A 150 0.33 -15.59 3.73
N TYR A 151 -0.95 -15.26 3.52
CA TYR A 151 -1.75 -15.86 2.45
C TYR A 151 -1.23 -15.51 1.05
N ALA A 152 -0.59 -14.36 0.88
CA ALA A 152 0.03 -13.99 -0.39
C ALA A 152 1.35 -14.72 -0.65
N MET A 153 2.09 -15.04 0.41
CA MET A 153 3.44 -15.59 0.33
C MET A 153 3.49 -17.11 0.59
N ARG A 154 2.43 -17.72 1.10
CA ARG A 154 2.38 -19.16 1.36
C ARG A 154 2.62 -19.95 0.06
N GLY A 155 3.52 -20.93 0.15
CA GLY A 155 3.92 -21.76 -0.99
C GLY A 155 4.76 -21.06 -2.07
N LYS A 156 5.06 -19.75 -1.95
CA LYS A 156 5.87 -19.01 -2.93
C LYS A 156 7.33 -19.45 -2.88
N LYS A 157 7.88 -19.81 -4.04
CA LYS A 157 9.28 -20.21 -4.17
C LYS A 157 10.21 -19.02 -3.93
N GLY A 158 11.31 -19.28 -3.23
CA GLY A 158 12.31 -18.26 -2.90
C GLY A 158 11.88 -17.26 -1.82
N VAL A 159 10.69 -17.40 -1.24
CA VAL A 159 10.19 -16.52 -0.17
C VAL A 159 9.96 -17.32 1.11
N LYS A 160 10.40 -16.79 2.25
CA LYS A 160 9.94 -17.21 3.59
C LYS A 160 9.37 -16.01 4.32
N VAL A 161 8.38 -16.24 5.18
CA VAL A 161 7.78 -15.21 6.03
C VAL A 161 7.98 -15.58 7.49
N PHE A 162 8.53 -14.63 8.25
CA PHE A 162 8.64 -14.67 9.69
C PHE A 162 7.79 -13.52 10.24
N MET A 163 6.63 -13.86 10.80
CA MET A 163 5.66 -12.88 11.27
C MET A 163 5.61 -12.90 12.79
N LEU A 164 5.96 -11.77 13.40
CA LEU A 164 5.85 -11.56 14.84
C LEU A 164 4.46 -11.04 15.18
N SER A 165 3.81 -11.68 16.14
CA SER A 165 2.54 -11.20 16.71
C SER A 165 2.55 -11.30 18.23
N PRO A 166 1.90 -10.38 18.94
CA PRO A 166 1.84 -10.43 20.39
C PRO A 166 0.98 -11.60 20.87
N HIS A 167 1.54 -12.45 21.72
CA HIS A 167 0.89 -13.65 22.24
C HIS A 167 -0.40 -13.28 23.01
N GLY A 168 -1.53 -13.86 22.58
CA GLY A 168 -2.83 -13.69 23.22
C GLY A 168 -3.50 -12.32 23.01
N ARG A 169 -3.00 -11.47 22.11
CA ARG A 169 -3.52 -10.11 21.88
C ARG A 169 -4.11 -9.86 20.48
N MET A 170 -4.29 -10.92 19.69
CA MET A 170 -4.98 -10.87 18.40
C MET A 170 -6.43 -11.33 18.54
N SER A 171 -7.32 -10.91 17.64
CA SER A 171 -8.66 -11.50 17.61
C SER A 171 -8.57 -13.00 17.26
N PRO A 172 -9.48 -13.85 17.77
CA PRO A 172 -9.47 -15.28 17.47
C PRO A 172 -9.51 -15.58 15.96
N PHE A 173 -10.24 -14.76 15.19
CA PHE A 173 -10.35 -14.93 13.75
C PHE A 173 -9.01 -14.69 13.02
N GLN A 174 -8.33 -13.58 13.32
CA GLN A 174 -7.03 -13.26 12.70
C GLN A 174 -5.95 -14.24 13.15
N GLN A 175 -5.96 -14.64 14.42
CA GLN A 175 -5.03 -15.66 14.92
C GLN A 175 -5.24 -16.99 14.21
N ALA A 176 -6.50 -17.44 14.04
CA ALA A 176 -6.81 -18.67 13.33
C ALA A 176 -6.34 -18.60 11.87
N GLN A 177 -6.58 -17.48 11.17
CA GLN A 177 -6.12 -17.31 9.79
C GLN A 177 -4.61 -17.53 9.64
N MET A 178 -3.80 -16.91 10.51
CA MET A 178 -2.34 -17.00 10.45
C MET A 178 -1.83 -18.36 10.96
N PHE A 179 -2.23 -18.75 12.18
CA PHE A 179 -1.60 -19.87 12.89
C PHE A 179 -2.05 -21.24 12.37
N SER A 180 -3.13 -21.31 11.58
CA SER A 180 -3.54 -22.56 10.94
C SER A 180 -2.71 -22.93 9.71
N LEU A 181 -1.94 -21.99 9.13
CA LEU A 181 -1.14 -22.23 7.93
C LEU A 181 -0.05 -23.28 8.20
N GLN A 182 -0.03 -24.34 7.39
CA GLN A 182 0.94 -25.44 7.48
C GLN A 182 2.06 -25.33 6.44
N ASP A 183 2.02 -24.32 5.58
CA ASP A 183 3.01 -24.09 4.53
C ASP A 183 4.41 -23.90 5.13
N ALA A 184 5.37 -24.73 4.72
CA ALA A 184 6.71 -24.80 5.32
C ALA A 184 7.53 -23.49 5.23
N ASN A 185 7.10 -22.54 4.40
CA ASN A 185 7.75 -21.24 4.25
C ASN A 185 7.12 -20.13 5.12
N ILE A 186 6.08 -20.43 5.89
CA ILE A 186 5.42 -19.51 6.81
C ILE A 186 5.82 -19.85 8.25
N HIS A 187 6.28 -18.84 8.98
CA HIS A 187 6.75 -18.96 10.35
C HIS A 187 6.06 -17.91 11.22
N ASN A 188 5.04 -18.35 11.96
CA ASN A 188 4.34 -17.54 12.95
C ASN A 188 5.11 -17.55 14.28
N ILE A 189 5.49 -16.37 14.79
CA ILE A 189 6.26 -16.20 16.02
C ILE A 189 5.42 -15.39 17.01
N ALA A 190 4.82 -16.09 17.98
CA ALA A 190 4.09 -15.45 19.06
C ALA A 190 5.08 -14.90 20.10
N VAL A 191 5.13 -13.57 20.23
CA VAL A 191 6.02 -12.84 21.15
C VAL A 191 5.30 -12.63 22.47
N GLU A 192 5.93 -13.03 23.58
CA GLU A 192 5.46 -12.69 24.93
C GLU A 192 5.66 -11.19 25.20
N GLY A 193 4.67 -10.37 24.84
CA GLY A 193 4.75 -8.91 24.91
C GLY A 193 3.52 -8.21 24.32
N VAL A 194 3.68 -6.93 24.02
CA VAL A 194 2.72 -6.10 23.28
C VAL A 194 3.14 -5.96 21.82
N PHE A 195 2.27 -5.36 20.98
CA PHE A 195 2.57 -5.15 19.57
C PHE A 195 3.82 -4.28 19.36
N ASP A 196 4.05 -3.29 20.23
CA ASP A 196 5.24 -2.43 20.17
C ASP A 196 6.54 -3.23 20.35
N ASP A 197 6.56 -4.26 21.20
CA ASP A 197 7.73 -5.15 21.36
C ASP A 197 8.03 -5.89 20.04
N CYS A 198 6.99 -6.39 19.36
CA CYS A 198 7.15 -6.99 18.03
C CYS A 198 7.74 -5.99 17.03
N GLN A 199 7.29 -4.74 17.04
CA GLN A 199 7.83 -3.69 16.18
C GLN A 199 9.28 -3.38 16.49
N ASP A 200 9.65 -3.33 17.77
CA ASP A 200 11.00 -3.01 18.21
C ASP A 200 11.99 -4.13 17.86
N ILE A 201 11.59 -5.39 17.92
CA ILE A 201 12.38 -6.51 17.39
C ILE A 201 12.62 -6.36 15.88
N VAL A 202 11.57 -6.05 15.11
CA VAL A 202 11.69 -5.82 13.66
C VAL A 202 12.62 -4.63 13.36
N LYS A 203 12.52 -3.53 14.13
CA LYS A 203 13.41 -2.36 13.99
C LYS A 203 14.85 -2.71 14.34
N ALA A 204 15.09 -3.47 15.40
CA ALA A 204 16.43 -3.92 15.79
C ALA A 204 17.08 -4.74 14.67
N VAL A 205 16.35 -5.72 14.10
CA VAL A 205 16.82 -6.48 12.92
C VAL A 205 17.01 -5.56 11.71
N SER A 206 16.15 -4.56 11.52
CA SER A 206 16.27 -3.60 10.41
C SER A 206 17.56 -2.76 10.49
N ASN A 207 18.02 -2.45 11.70
CA ASN A 207 19.23 -1.67 11.97
C ASN A 207 20.52 -2.52 11.91
N ASP A 208 20.41 -3.84 12.08
CA ASP A 208 21.53 -4.78 11.90
C ASP A 208 21.76 -5.08 10.40
N LEU A 209 22.57 -4.24 9.75
CA LEU A 209 22.87 -4.38 8.34
C LEU A 209 23.63 -5.66 8.00
N GLU A 210 24.44 -6.20 8.91
CA GLU A 210 25.15 -7.46 8.68
C GLU A 210 24.17 -8.63 8.68
N PHE A 211 23.30 -8.70 9.69
CA PHE A 211 22.26 -9.73 9.78
C PHE A 211 21.33 -9.69 8.57
N LYS A 212 20.88 -8.49 8.15
CA LYS A 212 20.03 -8.34 6.96
C LYS A 212 20.70 -8.85 5.69
N ARG A 213 21.97 -8.52 5.48
CA ARG A 213 22.72 -8.98 4.29
C ARG A 213 22.92 -10.49 4.34
N ARG A 214 23.36 -11.02 5.48
CA ARG A 214 23.62 -12.46 5.68
C ARG A 214 22.36 -13.30 5.44
N TRP A 215 21.24 -12.89 6.00
CA TRP A 215 19.98 -13.62 5.93
C TRP A 215 19.02 -13.12 4.86
N LYS A 216 19.43 -12.16 4.01
CA LYS A 216 18.59 -11.59 2.95
C LYS A 216 17.22 -11.14 3.49
N ILE A 217 17.24 -10.42 4.62
CA ILE A 217 16.02 -9.95 5.27
C ILE A 217 15.39 -8.83 4.43
N GLY A 218 14.13 -9.04 4.04
CA GLY A 218 13.27 -8.04 3.43
C GLY A 218 12.06 -7.73 4.30
N THR A 219 11.27 -6.76 3.86
CA THR A 219 10.01 -6.40 4.53
C THR A 219 8.90 -6.30 3.50
N VAL A 220 7.66 -6.62 3.90
CA VAL A 220 6.43 -6.40 3.12
C VAL A 220 5.57 -5.32 3.77
N ASN A 221 6.23 -4.22 4.14
CA ASN A 221 5.59 -3.10 4.80
C ASN A 221 4.66 -2.30 3.86
N SER A 222 3.86 -1.41 4.46
CA SER A 222 2.85 -0.61 3.75
C SER A 222 3.42 0.40 2.76
N ILE A 223 4.75 0.59 2.75
CA ILE A 223 5.43 1.57 1.90
C ILE A 223 5.90 0.99 0.56
N ASN A 224 5.86 -0.32 0.34
CA ASN A 224 6.27 -0.90 -0.94
C ASN A 224 5.41 -0.32 -2.09
N TRP A 225 6.05 0.23 -3.13
CA TRP A 225 5.35 0.90 -4.24
C TRP A 225 4.37 -0.04 -4.95
N ALA A 226 4.72 -1.32 -5.14
CA ALA A 226 3.83 -2.27 -5.80
C ALA A 226 2.51 -2.47 -5.03
N ARG A 227 2.52 -2.33 -3.70
CA ARG A 227 1.29 -2.38 -2.90
C ARG A 227 0.37 -1.20 -3.15
N LEU A 228 0.92 0.01 -3.28
CA LEU A 228 0.14 1.21 -3.60
C LEU A 228 -0.35 1.14 -5.05
N LEU A 229 0.51 0.76 -5.97
CA LEU A 229 0.18 0.68 -7.39
C LEU A 229 -0.95 -0.33 -7.67
N ALA A 230 -0.94 -1.51 -7.04
CA ALA A 230 -2.02 -2.49 -7.17
C ALA A 230 -3.39 -1.93 -6.73
N GLN A 231 -3.38 -0.98 -5.80
CA GLN A 231 -4.59 -0.35 -5.27
C GLN A 231 -5.19 0.69 -6.23
N VAL A 232 -4.41 1.22 -7.18
CA VAL A 232 -4.90 2.16 -8.20
C VAL A 232 -5.99 1.52 -9.06
N VAL A 233 -5.89 0.22 -9.31
CA VAL A 233 -6.78 -0.51 -10.22
C VAL A 233 -8.24 -0.45 -9.77
N TYR A 234 -8.52 -0.64 -8.48
CA TYR A 234 -9.91 -0.65 -8.01
C TYR A 234 -10.55 0.74 -8.06
N TYR A 235 -9.80 1.84 -7.97
CA TYR A 235 -10.38 3.17 -8.22
C TYR A 235 -10.93 3.30 -9.64
N PHE A 236 -10.21 2.78 -10.65
CA PHE A 236 -10.73 2.72 -12.02
C PHE A 236 -11.92 1.76 -12.11
N ALA A 237 -11.82 0.56 -11.54
CA ALA A 237 -12.88 -0.45 -11.57
C ALA A 237 -14.18 0.06 -10.92
N GLY A 238 -14.09 0.62 -9.72
CA GLY A 238 -15.21 1.24 -9.00
C GLY A 238 -15.79 2.42 -9.77
N TRP A 239 -14.97 3.29 -10.36
CA TRP A 239 -15.48 4.40 -11.18
C TRP A 239 -16.23 3.90 -12.42
N PHE A 240 -15.71 2.88 -13.13
CA PHE A 240 -16.42 2.30 -14.28
C PHE A 240 -17.75 1.67 -13.88
N GLN A 241 -17.80 0.96 -12.74
CA GLN A 241 -19.04 0.36 -12.22
C GLN A 241 -20.06 1.41 -11.75
N ALA A 242 -19.61 2.53 -11.20
CA ALA A 242 -20.47 3.58 -10.66
C ALA A 242 -21.03 4.54 -11.73
N THR A 243 -20.51 4.51 -12.96
CA THR A 243 -20.83 5.49 -14.02
C THR A 243 -21.37 4.82 -15.27
N LYS A 244 -22.16 5.56 -16.05
CA LYS A 244 -22.68 5.14 -17.36
C LYS A 244 -21.86 5.74 -18.51
N SER A 245 -21.27 6.91 -18.32
CA SER A 245 -20.40 7.58 -19.30
C SER A 245 -19.09 8.05 -18.67
N ASN A 246 -18.12 8.42 -19.52
CA ASN A 246 -16.82 8.92 -19.06
C ASN A 246 -16.84 10.40 -18.63
N GLU A 247 -17.98 11.07 -18.75
CA GLU A 247 -18.16 12.48 -18.38
C GLU A 247 -18.54 12.63 -16.90
N GLU A 248 -19.02 11.55 -16.29
CA GLU A 248 -19.45 11.51 -14.90
C GLU A 248 -18.26 11.50 -13.93
N ARG A 249 -18.47 12.07 -12.74
CA ARG A 249 -17.46 12.11 -11.69
C ARG A 249 -17.93 11.35 -10.47
N VAL A 250 -16.99 10.69 -9.79
CA VAL A 250 -17.24 9.94 -8.56
C VAL A 250 -16.38 10.52 -7.44
N SER A 251 -16.93 10.56 -6.22
CA SER A 251 -16.16 10.81 -5.00
C SER A 251 -15.92 9.48 -4.29
N PHE A 252 -14.72 9.29 -3.74
CA PHE A 252 -14.38 8.11 -2.95
C PHE A 252 -14.16 8.52 -1.49
N ALA A 253 -14.82 7.84 -0.56
CA ALA A 253 -14.57 7.98 0.87
C ALA A 253 -13.75 6.80 1.37
N VAL A 254 -12.59 7.09 1.98
CA VAL A 254 -11.56 6.08 2.26
C VAL A 254 -11.22 6.08 3.75
N PRO A 255 -11.61 5.04 4.50
CA PRO A 255 -11.11 4.80 5.85
C PRO A 255 -9.59 4.64 5.81
N SER A 256 -8.88 5.59 6.42
CA SER A 256 -7.46 5.83 6.19
C SER A 256 -6.64 5.72 7.47
N GLY A 257 -5.67 4.80 7.47
CA GLY A 257 -4.60 4.73 8.46
C GLY A 257 -3.26 5.19 7.84
N ASN A 258 -2.50 4.23 7.29
CA ASN A 258 -1.18 4.48 6.70
C ASN A 258 -1.16 5.26 5.36
N PHE A 259 -2.28 5.87 4.95
CA PHE A 259 -2.46 6.69 3.74
C PHE A 259 -2.28 5.98 2.38
N GLY A 260 -1.94 4.68 2.34
CA GLY A 260 -1.65 3.97 1.08
C GLY A 260 -2.84 3.88 0.13
N ASN A 261 -4.04 3.60 0.66
CA ASN A 261 -5.26 3.45 -0.14
C ASN A 261 -5.65 4.78 -0.80
N ILE A 262 -5.87 5.83 0.00
CA ILE A 262 -6.26 7.14 -0.55
C ILE A 262 -5.16 7.76 -1.43
N CYS A 263 -3.88 7.45 -1.16
CA CYS A 263 -2.78 7.84 -2.05
C CYS A 263 -2.88 7.15 -3.42
N ALA A 264 -3.35 5.90 -3.49
CA ALA A 264 -3.63 5.24 -4.77
C ALA A 264 -4.78 5.92 -5.52
N GLY A 265 -5.80 6.40 -4.80
CA GLY A 265 -6.85 7.25 -5.36
C GLY A 265 -6.32 8.58 -5.90
N HIS A 266 -5.37 9.21 -5.19
CA HIS A 266 -4.66 10.39 -5.67
C HIS A 266 -3.88 10.08 -6.95
N VAL A 267 -3.15 8.96 -7.00
CA VAL A 267 -2.47 8.51 -8.23
C VAL A 267 -3.47 8.30 -9.37
N ALA A 268 -4.60 7.64 -9.14
CA ALA A 268 -5.64 7.44 -10.16
C ALA A 268 -6.19 8.77 -10.71
N ARG A 269 -6.45 9.75 -9.81
CA ARG A 269 -6.84 11.11 -10.19
C ARG A 269 -5.76 11.80 -11.02
N MET A 270 -4.50 11.68 -10.60
CA MET A 270 -3.36 12.24 -11.31
C MET A 270 -3.11 11.57 -12.67
N MET A 271 -3.53 10.33 -12.87
CA MET A 271 -3.52 9.66 -14.17
C MET A 271 -4.60 10.20 -15.11
N GLY A 272 -5.64 10.86 -14.61
CA GLY A 272 -6.73 11.41 -15.42
C GLY A 272 -8.11 10.79 -15.14
N LEU A 273 -8.23 9.91 -14.14
CA LEU A 273 -9.53 9.38 -13.74
C LEU A 273 -10.42 10.53 -13.22
N PRO A 274 -11.69 10.68 -13.68
CA PRO A 274 -12.60 11.76 -13.25
C PRO A 274 -13.08 11.67 -11.79
N ILE A 275 -12.16 11.74 -10.83
CA ILE A 275 -12.47 11.77 -9.40
C ILE A 275 -12.82 13.20 -8.98
N HIS A 276 -14.02 13.38 -8.42
CA HIS A 276 -14.46 14.66 -7.87
C HIS A 276 -13.75 14.96 -6.55
N ARG A 277 -13.93 14.09 -5.53
CA ARG A 277 -13.30 14.23 -4.21
C ARG A 277 -12.70 12.90 -3.74
N LEU A 278 -11.57 12.99 -3.04
CA LEU A 278 -11.03 11.93 -2.21
C LEU A 278 -11.28 12.34 -0.75
N VAL A 279 -12.28 11.73 -0.12
CA VAL A 279 -12.66 12.02 1.26
C VAL A 279 -11.85 11.10 2.17
N LEU A 280 -10.98 11.70 2.97
CA LEU A 280 -10.21 11.00 3.98
C LEU A 280 -11.05 10.83 5.24
N ALA A 281 -11.26 9.59 5.68
CA ALA A 281 -11.95 9.28 6.93
C ALA A 281 -10.96 8.68 7.93
N THR A 282 -10.76 9.33 9.08
CA THR A 282 -10.03 8.76 10.22
C THR A 282 -10.99 8.34 11.32
N ASN A 283 -10.52 7.49 12.22
CA ASN A 283 -11.14 7.29 13.53
C ASN A 283 -10.64 8.40 14.49
N GLU A 284 -10.67 8.14 15.80
CA GLU A 284 -10.21 9.05 16.86
C GLU A 284 -8.71 9.38 16.74
N ASN A 285 -7.92 8.56 16.05
CA ASN A 285 -6.51 8.80 15.74
C ASN A 285 -6.39 9.78 14.54
N ASN A 286 -6.49 11.06 14.87
CA ASN A 286 -6.78 12.15 13.93
C ASN A 286 -5.56 12.86 13.30
N VAL A 287 -4.38 12.23 13.28
CA VAL A 287 -3.14 12.89 12.78
C VAL A 287 -3.27 13.41 11.34
N LEU A 288 -4.05 12.72 10.50
CA LEU A 288 -4.33 13.13 9.12
C LEU A 288 -5.40 14.23 9.05
N ASP A 289 -6.47 14.13 9.84
CA ASP A 289 -7.50 15.18 9.93
C ASP A 289 -6.91 16.51 10.40
N GLU A 290 -6.05 16.50 11.43
CA GLU A 290 -5.34 17.69 11.90
C GLU A 290 -4.54 18.33 10.76
N PHE A 291 -3.82 17.54 9.98
CA PHE A 291 -3.06 18.04 8.84
C PHE A 291 -3.95 18.71 7.79
N PHE A 292 -5.01 18.06 7.33
CA PHE A 292 -5.88 18.67 6.30
C PHE A 292 -6.64 19.90 6.81
N ARG A 293 -6.95 19.96 8.11
CA ARG A 293 -7.58 21.14 8.72
C ARG A 293 -6.62 22.31 8.94
N THR A 294 -5.37 22.04 9.32
CA THR A 294 -4.46 23.06 9.90
C THR A 294 -3.16 23.26 9.15
N GLY A 295 -2.77 22.32 8.28
CA GLY A 295 -1.43 22.24 7.70
C GLY A 295 -0.38 21.59 8.62
N THR A 296 -0.75 21.18 9.83
CA THR A 296 0.17 20.57 10.81
C THR A 296 -0.01 19.06 10.89
N TYR A 297 1.05 18.32 10.60
CA TYR A 297 1.12 16.87 10.81
C TYR A 297 2.04 16.59 12.01
N ARG A 298 1.45 16.29 13.17
CA ARG A 298 2.19 16.01 14.41
C ARG A 298 2.12 14.54 14.76
N VAL A 299 3.26 13.86 14.83
CA VAL A 299 3.28 12.42 15.18
C VAL A 299 2.76 12.25 16.60
N ARG A 300 1.85 11.28 16.80
CA ARG A 300 1.30 10.97 18.12
C ARG A 300 2.21 10.03 18.89
N GLY A 301 2.40 10.28 20.18
CA GLY A 301 2.99 9.29 21.07
C GLY A 301 2.02 8.14 21.37
N GLY A 302 2.49 7.08 22.02
CA GLY A 302 1.63 5.97 22.46
C GLY A 302 0.49 6.41 23.37
N ALA A 303 0.73 7.39 24.24
CA ALA A 303 -0.30 7.96 25.12
C ALA A 303 -1.40 8.76 24.38
N GLU A 304 -1.16 9.15 23.12
CA GLU A 304 -2.09 9.87 22.27
C GLU A 304 -2.63 9.00 21.11
N THR A 305 -2.28 7.72 21.10
CA THR A 305 -2.79 6.75 20.13
C THR A 305 -3.85 5.91 20.83
N TYR A 306 -5.11 6.12 20.47
CA TYR A 306 -6.24 5.48 21.11
C TYR A 306 -6.51 4.11 20.47
N GLU A 307 -6.82 3.13 21.31
CA GLU A 307 -7.42 1.86 20.87
C GLU A 307 -8.88 2.12 20.49
N THR A 308 -9.25 1.79 19.25
CA THR A 308 -10.59 2.03 18.72
C THR A 308 -11.25 0.75 18.22
N SER A 309 -12.51 0.84 17.80
CA SER A 309 -13.22 -0.27 17.11
C SER A 309 -12.69 -0.53 15.69
N SER A 310 -11.74 0.26 15.21
CA SER A 310 -11.14 0.18 13.87
C SER A 310 -9.61 0.08 13.94
N PRO A 311 -9.04 -0.96 14.59
CA PRO A 311 -7.62 -1.02 14.98
C PRO A 311 -6.62 -0.98 13.82
N SER A 312 -7.05 -1.34 12.60
CA SER A 312 -6.24 -1.19 11.39
C SER A 312 -5.94 0.28 11.02
N MET A 313 -6.63 1.24 11.65
CA MET A 313 -6.49 2.69 11.46
C MET A 313 -5.86 3.39 12.68
N ASP A 314 -5.62 2.67 13.79
CA ASP A 314 -5.01 3.22 15.00
C ASP A 314 -3.51 3.46 14.78
N ILE A 315 -3.19 4.61 14.18
CA ILE A 315 -1.84 4.96 13.72
C ILE A 315 -1.35 6.26 14.35
N SER A 316 -0.10 6.25 14.77
CA SER A 316 0.63 7.44 15.22
C SER A 316 1.27 8.24 14.08
N LYS A 317 1.67 7.53 13.03
CA LYS A 317 2.36 8.07 11.84
C LYS A 317 1.83 7.37 10.59
N ALA A 318 1.35 8.15 9.62
CA ALA A 318 0.89 7.65 8.33
C ALA A 318 2.08 7.46 7.37
N SER A 319 2.47 6.21 7.11
CA SER A 319 3.71 5.93 6.37
C SER A 319 3.71 6.44 4.93
N ASN A 320 2.61 6.32 4.18
CA ASN A 320 2.54 6.77 2.78
C ASN A 320 2.24 8.27 2.63
N PHE A 321 1.97 8.97 3.73
CA PHE A 321 1.66 10.39 3.69
C PHE A 321 2.82 11.22 3.11
N GLU A 322 4.07 10.77 3.34
CA GLU A 322 5.27 11.35 2.74
C GLU A 322 5.20 11.43 1.20
N ARG A 323 4.61 10.43 0.52
CA ARG A 323 4.44 10.46 -0.94
C ARG A 323 3.52 11.58 -1.40
N PHE A 324 2.44 11.81 -0.66
CA PHE A 324 1.48 12.85 -0.98
C PHE A 324 2.06 14.23 -0.73
N VAL A 325 2.74 14.44 0.41
CA VAL A 325 3.40 15.72 0.69
C VAL A 325 4.48 16.01 -0.35
N PHE A 326 5.21 14.99 -0.83
CA PHE A 326 6.17 15.18 -1.92
C PHE A 326 5.52 15.76 -3.18
N ASP A 327 4.37 15.22 -3.62
CA ASP A 327 3.63 15.83 -4.73
C ASP A 327 3.12 17.24 -4.39
N LEU A 328 2.62 17.45 -3.16
CA LEU A 328 2.07 18.72 -2.71
C LEU A 328 3.11 19.86 -2.74
N VAL A 329 4.35 19.55 -2.36
CA VAL A 329 5.48 20.51 -2.41
C VAL A 329 6.18 20.53 -3.78
N GLY A 330 5.52 20.07 -4.85
CA GLY A 330 6.03 20.16 -6.21
C GLY A 330 7.19 19.21 -6.51
N ARG A 331 7.28 18.09 -5.80
CA ARG A 331 8.35 17.07 -5.91
C ARG A 331 9.74 17.61 -5.58
N ASP A 332 9.82 18.61 -4.70
CA ASP A 332 11.08 19.10 -4.15
C ASP A 332 11.58 18.21 -2.99
N ALA A 333 12.56 17.37 -3.30
CA ALA A 333 13.18 16.46 -2.35
C ALA A 333 13.92 17.18 -1.21
N ALA A 334 14.47 18.37 -1.44
CA ALA A 334 15.14 19.14 -0.41
C ALA A 334 14.14 19.65 0.62
N THR A 335 13.00 20.18 0.15
CA THR A 335 11.87 20.55 1.01
C THR A 335 11.36 19.36 1.80
N LEU A 336 11.14 18.20 1.15
CA LEU A 336 10.63 17.05 1.86
C LEU A 336 11.61 16.50 2.91
N ARG A 337 12.91 16.47 2.60
CA ARG A 337 13.94 16.07 3.57
C ARG A 337 13.91 16.99 4.79
N ARG A 338 13.87 18.32 4.59
CA ARG A 338 13.75 19.28 5.68
C ARG A 338 12.53 18.98 6.56
N LEU A 339 11.37 18.74 5.96
CA LEU A 339 10.13 18.48 6.69
C LEU A 339 10.18 17.13 7.44
N PHE A 340 10.44 16.02 6.74
CA PHE A 340 10.29 14.66 7.27
C PHE A 340 11.52 14.10 8.00
N VAL A 341 12.69 14.71 7.82
CA VAL A 341 13.93 14.31 8.51
C VAL A 341 14.27 15.34 9.58
N ASP A 342 14.45 16.61 9.20
CA ASP A 342 15.01 17.61 10.12
C ASP A 342 13.93 18.14 11.09
N GLU A 343 12.80 18.64 10.59
CA GLU A 343 11.73 19.21 11.42
C GLU A 343 10.99 18.13 12.21
N LEU A 344 10.65 17.01 11.58
CA LEU A 344 9.95 15.93 12.27
C LEU A 344 10.79 15.34 13.43
N SER A 345 12.11 15.21 13.27
CA SER A 345 12.97 14.67 14.34
C SER A 345 13.18 15.66 15.49
N THR A 346 13.21 16.97 15.20
CA THR A 346 13.48 18.02 16.20
C THR A 346 12.22 18.53 16.88
N ARG A 347 11.10 18.61 16.17
CA ARG A 347 9.83 19.20 16.65
C ARG A 347 8.71 18.18 16.85
N GLY A 348 8.87 16.96 16.33
CA GLY A 348 7.79 15.96 16.32
C GLY A 348 6.65 16.28 15.35
N ALA A 349 6.80 17.31 14.52
CA ALA A 349 5.76 17.77 13.60
C ALA A 349 6.32 18.30 12.27
N VAL A 350 5.50 18.19 11.23
CA VAL A 350 5.66 18.82 9.92
C VAL A 350 4.61 19.91 9.80
N MET A 351 4.99 21.11 9.37
CA MET A 351 4.06 22.23 9.17
C MET A 351 4.19 22.75 7.75
N LEU A 352 3.06 22.83 7.04
CA LEU A 352 2.95 23.50 5.76
C LEU A 352 2.24 24.84 5.93
N ASP A 353 2.70 25.86 5.22
CA ASP A 353 2.03 27.16 5.21
C ASP A 353 0.73 27.11 4.39
N ASP A 354 -0.06 28.18 4.50
CA ASP A 354 -1.34 28.27 3.80
C ASP A 354 -1.17 28.19 2.27
N ALA A 355 -0.05 28.67 1.73
CA ALA A 355 0.21 28.64 0.29
C ALA A 355 0.41 27.20 -0.21
N ALA A 356 1.19 26.40 0.51
CA ALA A 356 1.39 24.98 0.22
C ALA A 356 0.12 24.15 0.44
N MET A 357 -0.78 24.58 1.33
CA MET A 357 -2.05 23.89 1.62
C MET A 357 -3.20 24.23 0.66
N GLN A 358 -3.12 25.32 -0.12
CA GLN A 358 -4.19 25.73 -1.05
C GLN A 358 -4.72 24.61 -1.97
N PRO A 359 -3.87 23.73 -2.58
CA PRO A 359 -4.36 22.72 -3.52
C PRO A 359 -5.23 21.62 -2.88
N VAL A 360 -5.23 21.51 -1.56
CA VAL A 360 -5.84 20.40 -0.80
C VAL A 360 -6.86 20.85 0.23
N ARG A 361 -7.17 22.16 0.26
CA ARG A 361 -8.22 22.76 1.09
C ARG A 361 -9.57 22.83 0.40
#